data_AF-A0A9E3NL11-F1
#
_entry.id   AF-A0A9E3NL11-F1
#
_cell.length_a   1.000
_cell.length_b   1.000
_cell.length_c   1.000
_cell.angle_alpha   90.00
_cell.angle_beta   90.00
_cell.angle_gamma   90.00
#
_symmetry.space_group_name_H-M   'P 1'
#
loop_
_entity.id
_entity.type
_entity.pdbx_description
1 polymer ?
#
loop_
_entity_poly.entity_id
_entity_poly.type
_entity_poly.pdbx_seq_one_letter_code
_entity_poly.pdbx_strand_id
1 'polypeptide(L)'
;MKGFVIVLVAIVLAVLAIFSVDAGLYTAYALLAVAVVAAIVLPLMHAGNSPGALKKGLIFIAGMVVVFIISYALAGSELTADQVAKGITATTSKLVGAGLIMFYLAAIIAVIGLIYSEINKAIK
;
A
#
# COMPACT_ATOMS: atom_id res chain seq x y z
N MET A 1 13.80 12.69 -15.82
CA MET A 1 14.93 11.98 -15.17
C MET A 1 14.62 11.48 -13.75
N LYS A 2 13.99 12.26 -12.85
CA LYS A 2 13.72 11.82 -11.45
C LYS A 2 12.81 10.59 -11.31
N GLY A 3 11.77 10.46 -12.15
CA GLY A 3 10.86 9.30 -12.12
C GLY A 3 11.49 7.99 -12.58
N PHE A 4 12.38 8.04 -13.57
CA PHE A 4 13.10 6.86 -14.07
C PHE A 4 14.05 6.30 -13.00
N VAL A 5 14.73 7.17 -12.23
CA VAL A 5 15.61 6.75 -11.13
C VAL A 5 14.83 6.06 -10.01
N ILE A 6 13.63 6.54 -9.66
CA ILE A 6 12.80 5.91 -8.62
C ILE A 6 12.35 4.52 -9.07
N VAL A 7 11.93 4.37 -10.32
CA VAL A 7 11.55 3.07 -10.89
C VAL A 7 12.74 2.12 -10.91
N LEU A 8 13.93 2.62 -11.28
CA LEU A 8 15.15 1.83 -11.33
C LEU A 8 15.63 1.39 -9.94
N VAL A 9 15.51 2.25 -8.93
CA VAL A 9 15.76 1.90 -7.52
C VAL A 9 14.76 0.87 -7.00
N ALA A 10 13.47 1.01 -7.35
CA ALA A 10 12.44 0.02 -6.98
C ALA A 10 12.71 -1.34 -7.64
N ILE A 11 13.15 -1.36 -8.90
CA ILE A 11 13.55 -2.58 -9.61
C ILE A 11 14.80 -3.20 -8.96
N VAL A 12 15.81 -2.41 -8.62
CA VAL A 12 17.03 -2.89 -7.95
C VAL A 12 16.70 -3.49 -6.58
N LEU A 13 15.83 -2.85 -5.80
CA LEU A 13 15.33 -3.41 -4.54
C LEU A 13 14.54 -4.71 -4.76
N ALA A 14 13.66 -4.76 -5.76
CA ALA A 14 12.93 -5.99 -6.09
C ALA A 14 13.85 -7.14 -6.53
N VAL A 15 14.97 -6.85 -7.21
CA VAL A 15 15.97 -7.84 -7.62
C VAL A 15 16.75 -8.41 -6.41
N LEU A 16 17.00 -7.60 -5.37
CA LEU A 16 17.62 -8.09 -4.14
C LEU A 16 16.73 -9.07 -3.36
N ALA A 17 15.40 -9.03 -3.56
CA ALA A 17 14.45 -9.92 -2.90
C ALA A 17 14.46 -11.37 -3.41
N ILE A 18 15.20 -11.67 -4.50
CA ILE A 18 15.14 -12.97 -5.18
C ILE A 18 16.08 -14.02 -4.54
N PHE A 19 16.96 -13.62 -3.62
CA PHE A 19 18.06 -14.48 -3.15
C PHE A 19 17.78 -15.30 -1.87
N SER A 20 16.83 -14.89 -1.02
CA SER A 20 16.34 -15.69 0.12
C SER A 20 15.06 -15.12 0.73
N VAL A 21 14.32 -15.92 1.52
CA VAL A 21 13.11 -15.47 2.24
C VAL A 21 13.43 -14.33 3.21
N ASP A 22 14.58 -14.41 3.90
CA ASP A 22 15.04 -13.35 4.81
C ASP A 22 15.36 -12.05 4.04
N ALA A 23 16.07 -12.16 2.91
CA ALA A 23 16.40 -11.01 2.06
C ALA A 23 15.14 -10.35 1.49
N GLY A 24 14.15 -11.14 1.08
CA GLY A 24 12.85 -10.63 0.63
C GLY A 24 12.12 -9.85 1.71
N LEU A 25 12.12 -10.34 2.96
CA LEU A 25 11.46 -9.68 4.07
C LEU A 25 12.13 -8.34 4.45
N TYR A 26 13.47 -8.31 4.55
CA TYR A 26 14.21 -7.07 4.83
C TYR A 26 14.02 -6.03 3.72
N THR A 27 13.99 -6.47 2.47
CA THR A 27 13.75 -5.58 1.33
C THR A 27 12.32 -5.03 1.35
N ALA A 28 11.32 -5.84 1.69
CA ALA A 28 9.95 -5.38 1.87
C ALA A 28 9.85 -4.30 2.95
N TYR A 29 10.56 -4.45 4.08
CA TYR A 29 10.64 -3.40 5.10
C TYR A 29 11.30 -2.11 4.60
N ALA A 30 12.39 -2.21 3.81
CA ALA A 30 13.04 -1.05 3.23
C ALA A 30 12.13 -0.31 2.23
N LEU A 31 11.45 -1.05 1.34
CA LEU A 31 10.47 -0.50 0.39
C LEU A 31 9.29 0.15 1.12
N LEU A 32 8.78 -0.50 2.16
CA LEU A 32 7.71 0.05 2.99
C LEU A 32 8.13 1.38 3.63
N ALA A 33 9.35 1.45 4.19
CA ALA A 33 9.87 2.68 4.77
C ALA A 33 9.95 3.82 3.74
N VAL A 34 10.48 3.56 2.54
CA VAL A 34 10.53 4.55 1.46
C VAL A 34 9.12 4.98 1.03
N ALA A 35 8.19 4.03 0.90
CA ALA A 35 6.81 4.31 0.52
C ALA A 35 6.10 5.20 1.55
N VAL A 36 6.29 4.93 2.85
CA VAL A 36 5.72 5.74 3.94
C VAL A 36 6.29 7.16 3.90
N VAL A 37 7.61 7.32 3.76
CA VAL A 37 8.23 8.65 3.64
C VAL A 37 7.69 9.39 2.42
N ALA A 38 7.64 8.75 1.26
CA ALA A 38 7.13 9.36 0.03
C ALA A 38 5.65 9.76 0.15
N ALA A 39 4.82 8.90 0.75
CA ALA A 39 3.39 9.15 0.96
C ALA A 39 3.12 10.35 1.88
N ILE A 40 4.06 10.72 2.75
CA ILE A 40 3.95 11.89 3.63
C ILE A 40 4.60 13.12 2.98
N VAL A 41 5.84 13.01 2.50
CA VAL A 41 6.62 14.14 1.98
C VAL A 41 6.00 14.69 0.70
N LEU A 42 5.57 13.84 -0.23
CA LEU A 42 5.05 14.29 -1.52
C LEU A 42 3.77 15.14 -1.38
N PRO A 43 2.74 14.73 -0.62
CA PRO A 43 1.57 15.58 -0.42
C PRO A 43 1.90 16.87 0.32
N LEU A 44 2.77 16.83 1.34
CA LEU A 44 3.13 18.02 2.12
C LEU A 44 3.87 19.07 1.28
N MET A 45 4.78 18.65 0.40
CA MET A 45 5.46 19.57 -0.52
C MET A 45 4.49 20.25 -1.49
N HIS A 46 3.39 19.60 -1.87
CA HIS A 46 2.41 20.12 -2.81
C HIS A 46 1.18 20.75 -2.13
N ALA A 47 1.02 20.58 -0.81
CA ALA A 47 -0.11 21.06 0.00
C ALA A 47 -0.29 22.58 -0.08
N GLY A 48 0.81 23.34 -0.08
CA GLY A 48 0.79 24.81 -0.11
C GLY A 48 0.37 25.42 -1.45
N ASN A 49 0.42 24.66 -2.55
CA ASN A 49 0.22 25.19 -3.90
C ASN A 49 -1.25 25.22 -4.33
N SER A 50 -2.17 24.55 -3.61
CA SER A 50 -3.56 24.40 -4.03
C SER A 50 -4.48 23.92 -2.90
N PRO A 51 -5.24 24.81 -2.23
CA PRO A 51 -6.22 24.43 -1.20
C PRO A 51 -7.27 23.42 -1.70
N GLY A 52 -7.58 23.44 -3.00
CA GLY A 52 -8.49 22.47 -3.62
C GLY A 52 -7.92 21.05 -3.74
N ALA A 53 -6.59 20.92 -3.90
CA ALA A 53 -5.93 19.61 -3.95
C ALA A 53 -5.94 18.93 -2.58
N LEU A 54 -5.80 19.71 -1.50
CA LEU A 54 -5.91 19.22 -0.13
C LEU A 54 -7.26 18.60 0.17
N LYS A 55 -8.37 19.24 -0.26
CA LYS A 55 -9.72 18.68 -0.06
C LYS A 55 -9.89 17.33 -0.76
N LYS A 56 -9.42 17.21 -2.00
CA LYS A 56 -9.46 15.95 -2.75
C LYS A 56 -8.60 14.86 -2.10
N GLY A 57 -7.40 15.23 -1.62
CA GLY A 57 -6.54 14.33 -0.86
C GLY A 57 -7.20 13.83 0.43
N LEU A 58 -7.90 14.71 1.14
CA LEU A 58 -8.62 14.36 2.36
C LEU A 58 -9.78 13.38 2.09
N ILE A 59 -10.52 13.58 0.99
CA ILE A 59 -11.56 12.64 0.54
C ILE A 59 -10.95 11.28 0.21
N PHE A 60 -9.77 11.24 -0.43
CA PHE A 60 -9.08 10.00 -0.72
C PHE A 60 -8.65 9.27 0.56
N ILE A 61 -8.08 9.98 1.54
CA ILE A 61 -7.72 9.41 2.86
C ILE A 61 -8.97 8.84 3.54
N ALA A 62 -10.07 9.58 3.55
CA ALA A 62 -11.34 9.11 4.12
C ALA A 62 -11.83 7.83 3.43
N GLY A 63 -11.77 7.77 2.10
CA GLY A 63 -12.10 6.55 1.34
C GLY A 63 -11.20 5.36 1.72
N MET A 64 -9.90 5.61 1.91
CA MET A 64 -8.95 4.57 2.31
C MET A 64 -9.22 4.03 3.72
N VAL A 65 -9.67 4.90 4.64
CA VAL A 65 -10.11 4.48 5.99
C VAL A 65 -11.33 3.57 5.90
N VAL A 66 -12.30 3.87 5.02
CA VAL A 66 -13.47 3.01 4.81
C VAL A 66 -13.05 1.62 4.31
N VAL A 67 -12.14 1.56 3.33
CA VAL A 67 -11.59 0.29 2.82
C VAL A 67 -10.87 -0.48 3.93
N PHE A 68 -10.09 0.22 4.78
CA PHE A 68 -9.43 -0.41 5.93
C PHE A 68 -10.43 -1.02 6.92
N ILE A 69 -11.51 -0.30 7.26
CA ILE A 69 -12.55 -0.81 8.17
C ILE A 69 -13.19 -2.08 7.61
N ILE A 70 -13.53 -2.08 6.32
CA ILE A 70 -14.07 -3.27 5.63
C ILE A 70 -13.05 -4.41 5.70
N SER A 71 -11.79 -4.15 5.37
CA SER A 71 -10.73 -5.15 5.36
C SER A 71 -10.48 -5.74 6.75
N TYR A 72 -10.50 -4.90 7.79
CA TYR A 72 -10.34 -5.33 9.18
C TYR A 72 -11.54 -6.14 9.69
N ALA A 73 -12.75 -5.81 9.24
CA ALA A 73 -13.94 -6.59 9.55
C ALA A 73 -13.92 -7.99 8.90
N LEU A 74 -13.39 -8.08 7.67
CA LEU A 74 -13.22 -9.36 6.95
C LEU A 74 -12.03 -10.18 7.44
N ALA A 75 -11.04 -9.55 8.10
CA ALA A 75 -9.86 -10.24 8.58
C ALA A 75 -10.15 -11.16 9.77
N GLY A 76 -9.76 -12.43 9.63
CA GLY A 76 -9.76 -13.40 10.71
C GLY A 76 -8.63 -13.14 11.71
N SER A 77 -8.78 -13.67 12.92
CA SER A 77 -7.76 -13.63 13.98
C SER A 77 -7.18 -15.02 14.29
N GLU A 78 -7.37 -15.97 13.38
CA GLU A 78 -6.89 -17.34 13.53
C GLU A 78 -5.36 -17.36 13.65
N LEU A 79 -4.87 -18.25 14.51
CA LEU A 79 -3.44 -18.45 14.77
C LEU A 79 -3.09 -19.92 14.57
N THR A 80 -2.03 -20.19 13.83
CA THR A 80 -1.43 -21.52 13.76
C THR A 80 -0.56 -21.79 15.00
N ALA A 81 -0.34 -23.06 15.31
CA ALA A 81 0.51 -23.45 16.45
C ALA A 81 1.92 -22.85 16.39
N ASP A 82 2.48 -22.71 15.17
CA ASP A 82 3.77 -22.04 14.93
C ASP A 82 3.72 -20.53 15.20
N GLN A 83 2.63 -19.85 14.85
CA GLN A 83 2.44 -18.42 15.13
C GLN A 83 2.32 -18.15 16.64
N VAL A 84 1.62 -19.02 17.38
CA VAL A 84 1.54 -18.96 18.84
C VAL A 84 2.92 -19.20 19.47
N ALA A 85 3.67 -20.18 18.98
CA ALA A 85 5.03 -20.47 19.46
C ALA A 85 6.02 -19.31 19.22
N LYS A 86 5.78 -18.49 18.19
CA LYS A 86 6.54 -17.26 17.87
C LYS A 86 6.04 -16.02 18.62
N GLY A 87 5.07 -16.16 19.52
CA GLY A 87 4.52 -15.06 20.31
C GLY A 87 3.61 -14.10 19.54
N ILE A 88 3.09 -14.51 18.37
CA ILE A 88 2.17 -13.68 17.59
C ILE A 88 0.81 -13.64 18.28
N THR A 89 0.31 -12.43 18.51
CA THR A 89 -1.01 -12.23 19.11
C THR A 89 -2.12 -12.29 18.07
N ALA A 90 -3.34 -12.60 18.50
CA ALA A 90 -4.54 -12.58 17.64
C ALA A 90 -4.75 -11.21 16.99
N THR A 91 -4.43 -10.12 17.71
CA THR A 91 -4.50 -8.74 17.20
C THR A 91 -3.49 -8.51 16.08
N THR A 92 -2.24 -8.98 16.25
CA THR A 92 -1.21 -8.87 15.21
C THR A 92 -1.61 -9.65 13.96
N SER A 93 -2.08 -10.89 14.11
CA SER A 93 -2.55 -11.72 12.99
C SER A 93 -3.69 -11.04 12.23
N LYS A 94 -4.68 -10.52 12.97
CA LYS A 94 -5.82 -9.80 12.37
C LYS A 94 -5.40 -8.53 11.64
N LEU A 95 -4.44 -7.76 12.17
CA LEU A 95 -3.93 -6.56 11.52
C LEU A 95 -3.18 -6.88 10.22
N VAL A 96 -2.37 -7.95 10.22
CA VAL A 96 -1.66 -8.42 9.01
C VAL A 96 -2.66 -8.91 7.96
N GLY A 97 -3.65 -9.71 8.37
CA GLY A 97 -4.73 -10.16 7.49
C GLY A 97 -5.53 -8.99 6.89
N ALA A 98 -5.86 -7.98 7.71
CA ALA A 98 -6.53 -6.77 7.26
C ALA A 98 -5.69 -6.00 6.22
N GLY A 99 -4.38 -5.87 6.44
CA GLY A 99 -3.47 -5.23 5.51
C GLY A 99 -3.40 -5.95 4.15
N LEU A 100 -3.37 -7.29 4.16
CA LEU A 100 -3.40 -8.10 2.94
C LEU A 100 -4.72 -7.94 2.17
N ILE A 101 -5.86 -8.06 2.86
CA ILE A 101 -7.19 -7.88 2.24
C ILE A 101 -7.31 -6.47 1.66
N MET A 102 -6.88 -5.44 2.41
CA MET A 102 -6.88 -4.05 1.98
C MET A 102 -6.04 -3.86 0.72
N PHE A 103 -4.85 -4.46 0.65
CA PHE A 103 -3.99 -4.41 -0.53
C PHE A 103 -4.67 -5.01 -1.76
N TYR A 104 -5.31 -6.18 -1.63
CA TYR A 104 -6.03 -6.81 -2.74
C TYR A 104 -7.23 -5.97 -3.21
N LEU A 105 -8.01 -5.40 -2.28
CA LEU A 105 -9.12 -4.52 -2.62
C LEU A 105 -8.63 -3.26 -3.34
N ALA A 106 -7.57 -2.61 -2.82
CA ALA A 106 -6.98 -1.44 -3.44
C ALA A 106 -6.44 -1.75 -4.84
N ALA A 107 -5.82 -2.91 -5.04
CA ALA A 107 -5.35 -3.34 -6.35
C ALA A 107 -6.50 -3.50 -7.36
N ILE A 108 -7.61 -4.13 -6.97
CA ILE A 108 -8.80 -4.28 -7.83
C ILE A 108 -9.39 -2.91 -8.17
N ILE A 109 -9.58 -2.04 -7.17
CA ILE A 109 -10.09 -0.67 -7.36
C ILE A 109 -9.20 0.11 -8.32
N ALA A 110 -7.87 0.00 -8.17
CA ALA A 110 -6.91 0.65 -9.05
C ALA A 110 -7.01 0.15 -10.49
N VAL A 111 -7.10 -1.17 -10.70
CA VAL A 111 -7.26 -1.76 -12.05
C VAL A 111 -8.55 -1.27 -12.70
N ILE A 112 -9.68 -1.31 -11.99
CA ILE A 112 -10.97 -0.81 -12.50
C ILE A 112 -10.88 0.69 -12.84
N GLY A 113 -10.25 1.48 -11.96
CA GLY A 113 -10.06 2.90 -12.16
C GLY A 113 -9.19 3.22 -13.39
N LEU A 114 -8.14 2.42 -13.63
CA LEU A 114 -7.31 2.53 -14.82
C LEU A 114 -8.10 2.22 -16.09
N ILE A 115 -8.85 1.11 -16.10
CA ILE A 115 -9.68 0.73 -17.26
C ILE A 115 -10.70 1.84 -17.57
N TYR A 116 -11.40 2.35 -16.56
CA TYR A 116 -12.34 3.45 -16.72
C TYR A 116 -11.68 4.72 -17.26
N SER A 117 -10.49 5.07 -16.74
CA SER A 117 -9.71 6.22 -17.23
C SER A 117 -9.38 6.08 -18.71
N GLU A 118 -8.91 4.90 -19.14
CA GLU A 118 -8.54 4.67 -20.54
C GLU A 118 -9.75 4.65 -21.48
N ILE A 119 -10.88 4.05 -21.07
CA ILE A 119 -12.13 4.11 -21.84
C ILE A 119 -12.63 5.55 -21.97
N ASN A 120 -12.65 6.31 -20.88
CA ASN A 120 -13.13 7.68 -20.89
C ASN A 120 -12.25 8.61 -21.73
N LYS A 121 -10.93 8.35 -21.79
CA LYS A 121 -10.02 9.04 -22.72
C LYS A 121 -10.22 8.62 -24.18
N ALA A 122 -10.56 7.37 -24.45
CA ALA A 122 -10.77 6.88 -25.81
C ALA A 122 -12.08 7.37 -26.43
N ILE A 123 -13.09 7.64 -25.60
CA ILE A 123 -14.41 8.14 -26.01
C ILE A 123 -14.41 9.68 -26.19
N LYS A 124 -13.48 10.39 -25.56
CA LYS A 124 -13.44 11.85 -25.50
C LYS A 124 -12.33 12.43 -26.38
#